data_AF-A0A0F9NP35-F1
#
_entry.id   AF-A0A0F9NP35-F1
#
_cell.length_a   1.000
_cell.length_b   1.000
_cell.length_c   1.000
_cell.angle_alpha   90.00
_cell.angle_beta   90.00
_cell.angle_gamma   90.00
#
_symmetry.space_group_name_H-M   'P 1'
#
loop_
_entity.id
_entity.type
_entity.pdbx_description
1 polymer ?
#
loop_
_entity_poly.entity_id
_entity_poly.type
_entity_poly.pdbx_seq_one_letter_code
_entity_poly.pdbx_strand_id
1 'polypeptide(L)' 'MVLKKLKTIMRAPPGKKPTRFRFVGDIRLGFRGKKMVVEITKFKEVKKGKK' A
#
# COMPACT_ATOMS: atom_id res chain seq x y z
N MET A 1 16.89 3.11 1.33
CA MET A 1 16.12 2.57 0.20
C MET A 1 14.82 3.36 0.03
N VAL A 2 14.25 3.43 -1.18
CA VAL A 2 12.99 4.14 -1.46
C VAL A 2 11.97 3.13 -1.99
N LEU A 3 10.78 3.06 -1.37
CA LEU A 3 9.67 2.25 -1.88
C LEU A 3 8.96 3.01 -3.00
N LYS A 4 9.13 2.56 -4.25
CA LYS A 4 8.36 3.09 -5.39
C LYS A 4 7.06 2.31 -5.53
N LYS A 5 5.94 3.03 -5.63
CA LYS A 5 4.63 2.43 -5.92
C LYS A 5 4.67 1.76 -7.29
N LEU A 6 4.41 0.46 -7.35
CA LEU A 6 4.31 -0.29 -8.61
C LEU A 6 2.88 -0.24 -9.14
N LYS A 7 1.96 -0.87 -8.42
CA LYS A 7 0.59 -1.08 -8.88
C LYS A 7 -0.36 -1.13 -7.69
N THR A 8 -1.55 -0.56 -7.88
CA THR A 8 -2.66 -0.74 -6.92
C THR A 8 -3.46 -1.94 -7.41
N ILE A 9 -3.46 -3.03 -6.65
CA ILE A 9 -4.16 -4.28 -6.98
C ILE A 9 -5.66 -4.12 -6.69
N MET A 10 -5.97 -3.47 -5.57
CA MET A 10 -7.34 -3.22 -5.14
C MET A 10 -7.46 -1.76 -4.73
N ARG A 11 -8.38 -1.03 -5.36
CA ARG A 11 -8.71 0.34 -4.97
C ARG A 11 -9.86 0.32 -3.98
N ALA A 12 -9.80 1.23 -3.02
CA ALA A 12 -10.89 1.48 -2.10
C ALA A 12 -12.17 1.82 -2.86
N PRO A 13 -13.31 1.18 -2.55
CA PRO A 13 -14.61 1.59 -3.07
C PRO A 13 -14.88 3.06 -2.78
N PRO A 14 -15.66 3.77 -3.63
CA PRO A 14 -16.06 5.14 -3.37
C PRO A 14 -16.75 5.24 -2.00
N GLY A 15 -16.35 6.24 -1.19
CA GLY A 15 -16.83 6.40 0.19
C GLY A 15 -16.19 5.47 1.23
N LYS A 16 -15.27 4.58 0.85
CA LYS A 16 -14.56 3.67 1.78
C LYS A 16 -13.05 3.88 1.84
N LYS A 17 -12.63 5.09 2.20
CA LYS A 17 -11.20 5.41 2.42
C LYS A 17 -10.60 4.56 3.56
N PRO A 18 -9.39 4.02 3.39
CA PRO A 18 -8.66 3.38 4.48
C PRO A 18 -8.35 4.37 5.61
N THR A 19 -8.49 3.92 6.85
CA THR A 19 -8.15 4.67 8.06
C THR A 19 -6.81 4.26 8.65
N ARG A 20 -6.31 3.06 8.31
CA ARG A 20 -5.03 2.54 8.77
C ARG A 20 -4.30 1.86 7.63
N PHE A 21 -2.97 1.91 7.64
CA PHE A 21 -2.14 1.22 6.68
C PHE A 21 -1.14 0.32 7.39
N ARG A 22 -0.90 -0.87 6.84
CA ARG A 22 0.15 -1.78 7.31
C ARG A 22 0.96 -2.26 6.11
N PHE A 23 2.27 -2.33 6.27
CA PHE A 23 3.14 -2.97 5.31
C PHE A 23 3.39 -4.42 5.69
N VAL A 24 3.33 -5.31 4.71
CA VAL A 24 3.69 -6.72 4.80
C VAL A 24 4.61 -7.01 3.62
N GLY A 25 5.93 -7.00 3.89
CA GLY A 25 6.96 -6.99 2.85
C GLY A 25 6.77 -5.80 1.90
N ASP A 26 6.66 -6.10 0.61
CA ASP A 26 6.49 -5.13 -0.47
C ASP A 26 5.04 -4.64 -0.67
N ILE A 27 4.09 -5.11 0.14
CA ILE A 27 2.67 -4.81 -0.02
C ILE A 27 2.19 -3.89 1.10
N ARG A 28 1.56 -2.77 0.73
CA ARG A 28 0.80 -1.90 1.64
C ARG A 28 -0.67 -2.27 1.60
N LEU A 29 -1.18 -2.67 2.74
CA LEU A 29 -2.59 -2.95 2.99
C LEU A 29 -3.22 -1.74 3.66
N GLY A 30 -4.23 -1.15 3.02
CA GLY A 30 -5.10 -0.12 3.59
C GLY A 30 -6.34 -0.77 4.19
N PHE A 31 -6.56 -0.55 5.48
CA PHE A 31 -7.67 -1.08 6.26
C PHE A 31 -8.69 0.01 6.56
N ARG A 32 -9.96 -0.36 6.62
CA ARG A 32 -11.03 0.43 7.19
C ARG A 32 -11.63 -0.31 8.39
N GLY A 33 -11.49 0.28 9.58
CA GLY A 33 -11.89 -0.37 10.83
C GLY A 33 -10.97 -1.53 11.22
N LYS A 34 -11.51 -2.53 11.96
CA LYS A 34 -10.69 -3.60 12.58
C LYS A 34 -10.37 -4.77 11.65
N LYS A 35 -11.15 -5.02 10.59
CA LYS A 35 -11.03 -6.27 9.80
C LYS A 35 -11.09 -6.11 8.28
N MET A 36 -11.47 -4.95 7.74
CA MET A 36 -11.72 -4.82 6.32
C MET A 36 -10.52 -4.21 5.59
N VAL A 37 -9.88 -4.97 4.70
CA VAL A 37 -8.92 -4.43 3.74
C VAL A 37 -9.70 -3.76 2.61
N VAL A 38 -9.41 -2.50 2.34
CA VAL A 38 -10.05 -1.70 1.29
C VAL A 38 -9.09 -1.29 0.20
N GLU A 39 -7.79 -1.27 0.46
CA GLU A 39 -6.78 -0.92 -0.54
C GLU A 39 -5.60 -1.88 -0.45
N ILE A 40 -5.10 -2.34 -1.60
CA ILE A 40 -3.88 -3.14 -1.68
C ILE A 40 -2.98 -2.49 -2.72
N THR A 41 -1.81 -2.04 -2.28
CA THR A 41 -0.81 -1.42 -3.15
C THR A 41 0.51 -2.17 -3.04
N LYS A 42 1.05 -2.62 -4.16
CA LYS A 42 2.39 -3.20 -4.24
C LYS A 42 3.42 -2.10 -4.48
N PHE A 43 4.50 -2.16 -3.73
CA PHE A 43 5.68 -1.32 -3.86
C PHE A 43 6.85 -2.17 -4.33
N LYS A 44 7.86 -1.53 -4.89
CA LYS A 44 9.17 -2.13 -5.15
C LYS A 44 10.18 -1.36 -4.36
N GLU A 45 11.03 -2.08 -3.64
CA GLU A 45 12.18 -1.48 -3.03
C GLU A 45 13.21 -1.13 -4.12
N VAL A 46 13.64 0.13 -4.13
CA VAL A 46 14.66 0.60 -5.06
C VAL A 46 15.83 1.13 -4.24
N LYS A 47 17.04 0.63 -4.52
CA LYS A 47 18.27 1.23 -3.99
C LYS A 47 18.36 2.64 -4.57
N LYS A 48 18.52 3.64 -3.70
CA LYS A 48 18.88 4.99 -4.13
C LYS A 48 20.26 4.82 -4.77
N GLY A 49 20.35 4.93 -6.10
CA GLY A 49 21.65 4.92 -6.77
C GLY A 49 22.51 5.98 -6.11
N LYS A 50 23.70 5.59 -5.62
CA LYS A 50 24.69 6.56 -5.16
C LYS A 50 24.96 7.47 -6.36
N LYS A 51 24.56 8.73 -6.23
CA LYS A 51 25.05 9.80 -7.10
C LYS A 51 26.41 10.21 -6.58
#